data_AF-A0A7S3SUC7-F1
#
_entry.id   AF-A0A7S3SUC7-F1
#
_cell.length_a   1.000
_cell.length_b   1.000
_cell.length_c   1.000
_cell.angle_alpha   90.00
_cell.angle_beta   90.00
_cell.angle_gamma   90.00
#
_symmetry.space_group_name_H-M   'P 1'
#
loop_
_entity.id
_entity.type
_entity.pdbx_description
1 polymer ?
#
loop_
_entity_poly.entity_id
_entity_poly.type
_entity_poly.pdbx_seq_one_letter_code
_entity_poly.pdbx_strand_id
1 'polypeptide(L)'
;LKDEMDRRARAVALGRNALSCLAAAVSSSVATLRLAALSVLARRPAVLRPEPSELHGCGHDIETSFTETLHALLTRLAGLLASPSRLTAEEDLVLRVLSMPLAAIDMPWLERTR
;
A
#
# COMPACT_ATOMS: atom_id res chain seq x y z
N LEU A 1 23.78 13.90 11.15
CA LEU A 1 23.58 12.69 10.31
C LEU A 1 22.81 11.60 11.07
N LYS A 2 23.29 11.16 12.24
CA LYS A 2 22.64 10.13 13.07
C LYS A 2 21.18 10.45 13.42
N ASP A 3 20.87 11.65 13.90
CA ASP A 3 19.49 12.01 14.29
C ASP A 3 18.51 11.99 13.11
N GLU A 4 18.98 12.35 11.91
CA GLU A 4 18.19 12.28 10.68
C GLU A 4 17.97 10.83 10.24
N MET A 5 18.97 9.97 10.39
CA MET A 5 18.83 8.52 10.15
C MET A 5 17.82 7.90 11.11
N ASP A 6 17.91 8.22 12.41
CA ASP A 6 16.97 7.73 13.43
C ASP A 6 15.54 8.24 13.17
N ARG A 7 15.40 9.50 12.72
CA ARG A 7 14.10 10.06 12.33
C ARG A 7 13.49 9.30 11.15
N ARG A 8 14.29 9.01 10.11
CA ARG A 8 13.85 8.24 8.93
C ARG A 8 13.50 6.80 9.29
N ALA A 9 14.32 6.13 10.09
CA ALA A 9 14.05 4.76 10.53
C ALA A 9 12.73 4.66 11.30
N ARG A 10 12.46 5.62 12.20
CA ARG A 10 11.16 5.70 12.91
C ARG A 10 9.99 5.96 11.96
N ALA A 11 10.14 6.89 11.02
CA ALA A 11 9.10 7.19 10.05
C ALA A 11 8.76 5.97 9.19
N VAL A 12 9.77 5.23 8.74
CA VAL A 12 9.57 4.01 7.96
C VAL A 12 8.96 2.89 8.79
N ALA A 13 9.40 2.69 10.04
CA ALA A 13 8.79 1.69 10.92
C ALA A 13 7.29 1.98 11.15
N LEU A 14 6.93 3.25 11.37
CA LEU A 14 5.53 3.69 11.50
C LEU A 14 4.75 3.46 10.20
N GLY A 15 5.33 3.85 9.07
CA GLY A 15 4.74 3.65 7.74
C GLY A 15 4.50 2.17 7.43
N ARG A 16 5.48 1.31 7.71
CA ARG A 16 5.39 -0.13 7.53
C ARG A 16 4.27 -0.72 8.38
N ASN A 17 4.22 -0.39 9.68
CA ASN A 17 3.17 -0.88 10.57
C ASN A 17 1.77 -0.44 10.09
N ALA A 18 1.64 0.82 9.65
CA ALA A 18 0.39 1.31 9.08
C ALA A 18 -0.03 0.54 7.82
N LEU A 19 0.91 0.29 6.90
CA LEU A 19 0.66 -0.52 5.70
C LEU A 19 0.27 -1.96 6.04
N SER A 20 0.93 -2.60 7.01
CA SER A 20 0.57 -3.94 7.48
C SER A 20 -0.85 -3.98 8.07
N CYS A 21 -1.21 -2.99 8.90
CA CYS A 21 -2.55 -2.87 9.45
C CYS A 21 -3.60 -2.68 8.35
N LEU A 22 -3.30 -1.85 7.34
CA LEU A 22 -4.18 -1.66 6.19
C LEU A 22 -4.32 -2.95 5.37
N ALA A 23 -3.23 -3.67 5.11
CA ALA A 23 -3.28 -4.94 4.39
C ALA A 23 -4.11 -6.00 5.12
N ALA A 24 -3.98 -6.07 6.45
CA ALA A 24 -4.79 -6.94 7.30
C ALA A 24 -6.28 -6.53 7.25
N ALA A 25 -6.58 -5.24 7.36
CA ALA A 25 -7.95 -4.73 7.30
C ALA A 25 -8.61 -4.97 5.92
N VAL A 26 -7.86 -4.77 4.83
CA VAL A 26 -8.31 -5.06 3.46
C VAL A 26 -8.58 -6.55 3.25
N SER A 27 -7.82 -7.41 3.92
CA SER A 27 -8.00 -8.88 3.86
C SER A 27 -9.06 -9.41 4.83
N SER A 28 -9.64 -8.55 5.66
CA SER A 28 -10.64 -8.94 6.65
C SER A 28 -11.92 -9.45 5.98
N SER A 29 -12.57 -10.42 6.63
CA SER A 29 -13.93 -10.86 6.28
C SER A 29 -15.00 -9.85 6.73
N VAL A 30 -14.64 -8.91 7.61
CA VAL A 30 -15.55 -7.88 8.12
C VAL A 30 -15.58 -6.70 7.16
N ALA A 31 -16.68 -6.56 6.41
CA ALA A 31 -16.84 -5.53 5.37
C ALA A 31 -16.65 -4.09 5.89
N THR A 32 -17.10 -3.76 7.10
CA THR A 32 -16.95 -2.41 7.66
C THR A 32 -15.48 -2.02 7.88
N LEU A 33 -14.66 -2.96 8.37
CA LEU A 33 -13.22 -2.75 8.55
C LEU A 33 -12.51 -2.60 7.22
N ARG A 34 -12.88 -3.43 6.24
CA ARG A 34 -12.33 -3.39 4.89
C ARG A 34 -12.68 -2.09 4.18
N LEU A 35 -13.95 -1.68 4.20
CA LEU A 35 -14.41 -0.41 3.64
C LEU A 35 -13.70 0.80 4.27
N ALA A 36 -13.51 0.79 5.60
CA ALA A 36 -12.78 1.86 6.28
C ALA A 36 -11.33 1.97 5.78
N ALA A 37 -10.64 0.83 5.63
CA ALA A 37 -9.28 0.79 5.09
C ALA A 37 -9.23 1.28 3.63
N LEU A 38 -10.12 0.78 2.77
CA LEU A 38 -10.24 1.22 1.37
C LEU A 38 -10.51 2.72 1.27
N SER A 39 -11.38 3.26 2.13
CA SER A 39 -11.71 4.69 2.16
C SER A 39 -10.53 5.55 2.58
N VAL A 40 -9.71 5.08 3.53
CA VAL A 40 -8.45 5.75 3.91
C VAL A 40 -7.50 5.81 2.72
N LEU A 41 -7.35 4.69 1.99
CA LEU A 41 -6.49 4.62 0.81
C LEU A 41 -7.00 5.53 -0.31
N ALA A 42 -8.30 5.55 -0.58
CA ALA A 42 -8.90 6.38 -1.63
C ALA A 42 -8.75 7.88 -1.36
N ARG A 43 -8.71 8.29 -0.10
CA ARG A 43 -8.42 9.68 0.30
C ARG A 43 -6.96 10.07 0.14
N ARG A 44 -6.05 9.10 0.08
CA ARG A 44 -4.59 9.33 0.02
C ARG A 44 -3.93 8.40 -1.01
N PRO A 45 -4.33 8.47 -2.30
CA PRO A 45 -3.82 7.55 -3.32
C PRO A 45 -2.31 7.69 -3.55
N ALA A 46 -1.73 8.86 -3.24
CA ALA A 46 -0.28 9.09 -3.30
C ALA A 46 0.52 8.15 -2.37
N VAL A 47 -0.07 7.64 -1.28
CA VAL A 47 0.58 6.69 -0.36
C VAL A 47 0.83 5.32 -1.03
N LEU A 48 0.13 5.03 -2.12
CA LEU A 48 0.31 3.82 -2.91
C LEU A 48 1.41 3.94 -3.97
N ARG A 49 2.06 5.11 -4.08
CA ARG A 49 3.19 5.31 -4.98
C ARG A 49 4.48 5.01 -4.23
N PRO A 50 5.26 3.99 -4.65
CA PRO A 50 6.65 3.94 -4.23
C PRO A 50 7.36 5.14 -4.86
N GLU A 51 7.66 6.17 -4.06
CA GLU A 51 8.57 7.22 -4.51
C GLU A 51 9.97 6.61 -4.62
N PRO A 52 10.63 6.66 -5.79
CA PRO A 52 12.00 6.20 -5.90
C PRO A 52 12.89 7.10 -5.05
N SER A 53 13.49 6.55 -3.99
CA SER A 53 14.53 7.27 -3.24
C SER A 53 15.80 7.33 -4.08
N GLU A 54 16.24 8.54 -4.45
CA GLU A 54 17.51 8.75 -5.16
C GLU A 54 18.75 8.49 -4.28
N LEU A 55 18.57 8.31 -2.97
CA LEU A 55 19.67 8.15 -2.01
C LEU A 55 20.11 6.70 -1.89
N HIS A 56 21.14 6.34 -2.65
CA HIS A 56 21.86 5.08 -2.50
C HIS A 56 22.69 5.10 -1.20
N GLY A 57 22.39 4.18 -0.28
CA GLY A 57 23.16 3.92 0.93
C GLY A 57 22.42 4.18 2.24
N CYS A 58 22.51 3.21 3.16
CA CYS A 58 21.99 3.18 4.54
C CYS A 58 20.46 3.20 4.73
N GLY A 59 19.68 3.67 3.75
CA GLY A 59 18.21 3.58 3.75
C GLY A 59 17.65 2.33 3.07
N HIS A 60 18.50 1.57 2.35
CA HIS A 60 18.07 0.51 1.44
C HIS A 60 17.27 -0.61 2.13
N ASP A 61 17.76 -1.18 3.24
CA ASP A 61 17.02 -2.26 3.93
C ASP A 61 15.71 -1.78 4.56
N ILE A 62 15.71 -0.53 5.04
CA ILE A 62 14.56 0.14 5.62
C ILE A 62 13.50 0.40 4.52
N GLU A 63 13.95 0.83 3.35
CA GLU A 63 13.15 1.03 2.14
C GLU A 63 12.63 -0.29 1.58
N THR A 64 13.44 -1.37 1.60
CA THR A 64 13.04 -2.73 1.18
C THR A 64 11.89 -3.25 2.03
N SER A 65 11.99 -3.19 3.37
CA SER A 65 10.91 -3.69 4.24
C SER A 65 9.60 -2.90 4.09
N PHE A 66 9.69 -1.59 3.87
CA PHE A 66 8.53 -0.75 3.56
C PHE A 66 7.90 -1.13 2.22
N THR A 67 8.75 -1.24 1.20
CA THR A 67 8.37 -1.60 -0.18
C THR A 67 7.70 -2.97 -0.23
N GLU A 68 8.26 -4.00 0.41
CA GLU A 68 7.64 -5.32 0.53
C GLU A 68 6.25 -5.27 1.18
N THR A 69 6.08 -4.45 2.22
CA THR A 69 4.79 -4.30 2.89
C THR A 69 3.77 -3.58 2.02
N LEU A 70 4.22 -2.57 1.27
CA LEU A 70 3.41 -1.89 0.26
C LEU A 70 3.00 -2.88 -0.86
N HIS A 71 3.92 -3.73 -1.31
CA HIS A 71 3.64 -4.76 -2.31
C HIS A 71 2.59 -5.76 -1.83
N ALA A 72 2.68 -6.18 -0.56
CA ALA A 72 1.68 -7.05 0.04
C ALA A 72 0.30 -6.39 0.03
N LEU A 73 0.19 -5.10 0.40
CA LEU A 73 -1.06 -4.35 0.33
C LEU A 73 -1.60 -4.27 -1.11
N LEU A 74 -0.77 -3.90 -2.07
CA LEU A 74 -1.15 -3.77 -3.48
C LEU A 74 -1.61 -5.10 -4.07
N THR A 75 -0.94 -6.20 -3.74
CA THR A 75 -1.34 -7.55 -4.15
C THR A 75 -2.73 -7.91 -3.61
N ARG A 76 -3.05 -7.53 -2.37
CA ARG A 76 -4.39 -7.76 -1.79
C ARG A 76 -5.46 -6.92 -2.49
N LEU A 77 -5.18 -5.66 -2.77
CA LEU A 77 -6.08 -4.78 -3.53
C LEU A 77 -6.35 -5.34 -4.94
N ALA A 78 -5.31 -5.78 -5.64
CA ALA A 78 -5.44 -6.43 -6.94
C ALA A 78 -6.30 -7.71 -6.87
N GLY A 79 -6.14 -8.50 -5.81
CA GLY A 79 -6.97 -9.68 -5.56
C GLY A 79 -8.45 -9.35 -5.35
N LEU A 80 -8.77 -8.24 -4.69
CA LEU A 80 -10.15 -7.76 -4.54
C LEU A 80 -10.74 -7.31 -5.88
N LEU A 81 -9.97 -6.58 -6.69
CA LEU A 81 -10.39 -6.15 -8.04
C LEU A 81 -10.64 -7.34 -8.97
N ALA A 82 -9.84 -8.40 -8.85
CA ALA A 82 -9.99 -9.62 -9.65
C ALA A 82 -11.15 -10.51 -9.19
N SER A 83 -11.76 -10.26 -8.02
CA SER A 83 -12.85 -11.07 -7.46
C SER A 83 -13.96 -10.20 -6.87
N PRO A 84 -14.69 -9.44 -7.71
CA PRO A 84 -15.66 -8.46 -7.27
C PRO A 84 -16.89 -9.04 -6.56
N SER A 85 -17.14 -10.36 -6.68
CA SER A 85 -18.26 -11.06 -6.04
C SER A 85 -18.23 -11.05 -4.50
N ARG A 86 -17.13 -10.60 -3.89
CA ARG A 86 -16.96 -10.49 -2.42
C ARG A 86 -17.10 -9.07 -1.88
N LEU A 87 -17.36 -8.10 -2.76
CA LEU A 87 -17.43 -6.69 -2.44
C LEU A 87 -18.87 -6.25 -2.23
N THR A 88 -19.06 -5.37 -1.26
CA THR A 88 -20.27 -4.54 -1.18
C THR A 88 -20.22 -3.45 -2.27
N ALA A 89 -21.38 -2.85 -2.60
CA ALA A 89 -21.44 -1.78 -3.60
C ALA A 89 -20.58 -0.57 -3.23
N GLU A 90 -20.48 -0.26 -1.94
CA GLU A 90 -19.63 0.83 -1.43
C GLU A 90 -18.14 0.51 -1.62
N GLU A 91 -17.73 -0.73 -1.36
CA GLU A 91 -16.34 -1.17 -1.58
C GLU A 91 -15.97 -1.14 -3.07
N ASP A 92 -16.87 -1.53 -3.96
CA ASP A 92 -16.66 -1.44 -5.41
C ASP A 92 -16.45 0.01 -5.87
N LEU A 93 -17.26 0.94 -5.37
CA LEU A 93 -17.14 2.36 -5.73
C LEU A 93 -15.81 2.97 -5.26
N VAL A 94 -15.40 2.67 -4.03
CA VAL A 94 -14.11 3.12 -3.48
C VAL A 94 -12.95 2.49 -4.24
N LEU A 95 -13.06 1.22 -4.63
CA LEU A 95 -12.06 0.55 -5.44
C LEU A 95 -11.94 1.16 -6.82
N ARG A 96 -13.03 1.56 -7.50
CA ARG A 96 -12.95 2.28 -8.78
C ARG A 96 -12.16 3.59 -8.67
N VAL A 97 -12.35 4.33 -7.58
CA VAL A 97 -11.57 5.55 -7.29
C VAL A 97 -10.09 5.22 -7.09
N LEU A 98 -9.76 4.06 -6.51
CA LEU A 98 -8.39 3.58 -6.34
C LEU A 98 -7.76 3.01 -7.62
N SER A 99 -8.56 2.38 -8.49
CA SER A 99 -8.11 1.80 -9.76
C SER A 99 -7.60 2.85 -10.74
N MET A 100 -8.19 4.06 -10.73
CA MET A 100 -7.73 5.16 -11.60
C MET A 100 -6.27 5.59 -11.31
N PRO A 101 -5.87 5.79 -10.04
CA PRO A 101 -4.47 5.98 -9.67
C PRO A 101 -3.59 4.75 -9.90
N LEU A 102 -4.07 3.54 -9.60
CA LEU A 102 -3.27 2.31 -9.72
C LEU A 102 -2.92 1.97 -11.16
N ALA A 103 -3.84 2.19 -12.12
CA ALA A 103 -3.56 2.03 -13.54
C ALA A 103 -2.52 3.03 -14.08
N ALA A 104 -2.37 4.18 -13.41
CA ALA A 104 -1.38 5.20 -13.75
C ALA A 104 -0.01 4.98 -13.07
N ILE A 105 0.04 4.13 -12.03
CA ILE A 105 1.29 3.68 -11.42
C ILE A 105 1.72 2.46 -12.22
N ASP A 106 2.68 2.66 -13.11
CA ASP A 106 3.23 1.60 -13.95
C ASP A 106 3.53 0.34 -13.11
N MET A 107 2.77 -0.72 -13.38
CA MET A 107 2.88 -2.07 -12.82
C MET A 107 4.15 -2.90 -13.22
N PRO A 108 5.10 -2.46 -14.09
CA PRO A 108 6.28 -3.25 -14.43
C PRO A 108 7.17 -3.69 -13.25
N TRP A 109 7.05 -3.08 -12.07
CA TRP A 109 7.81 -3.51 -10.90
C TRP A 109 7.26 -4.81 -10.27
N LEU A 110 5.93 -5.05 -10.32
CA LEU A 110 5.28 -6.27 -9.78
C LEU A 110 5.73 -7.52 -10.54
N GLU A 111 5.93 -7.38 -11.85
CA GLU A 111 6.37 -8.46 -12.73
C GLU A 111 7.84 -8.80 -12.57
N ARG A 112 8.68 -7.86 -12.09
CA ARG A 112 10.12 -8.09 -11.86
C ARG A 112 10.45 -8.77 -10.53
N THR A 113 9.52 -8.77 -9.57
CA THR A 113 9.71 -9.36 -8.24
C THR A 113 9.12 -10.78 -8.08
N ARG A 114 8.65 -11.38 -9.18
CA ARG A 114 8.28 -12.81 -9.26
C ARG A 114 9.45 -13.63 -9.81
#